data_AF-A0A956H609-F1
#
_entry.id   AF-A0A956H609-F1
#
_cell.length_a   1.000
_cell.length_b   1.000
_cell.length_c   1.000
_cell.angle_alpha   90.00
_cell.angle_beta   90.00
_cell.angle_gamma   90.00
#
_symmetry.space_group_name_H-M   'P 1'
#
loop_
_entity.id
_entity.type
_entity.pdbx_description
1 polymer ?
#
loop_
_entity_poly.entity_id
_entity_poly.type
_entity_poly.pdbx_seq_one_letter_code
_entity_poly.pdbx_strand_id
1 'polypeptide(L)'
;MKPTPALSLALWTLVAIVGCKSDDTPTDDEVAGTTDGADANTGETAVGETNGTPQEVEGLELMTRLAGLWTGPATMTPLGEFTPMNMDLRPADDWTLFSRADLDADNSLRFAFLIETFGGANELVYRNGGYFQGVMRDSRTKLVEHTPNYWRFCSTNASSCDYIDARFTLEDDSHLVFDVFVQGQQHVYWVAERVETRPLPQPFPVDDHSQGMGEAPFPTMPTLAATVSWQDPLAEAADVWILLSTQDCPLMGFCDYSRSLMVTAEAGATSAQLHFDQIHP
;
A
#
# COMPACT_ATOMS: atom_id res chain seq x y z
N MET A 1 22.46 35.44 -40.08
CA MET A 1 22.60 35.44 -38.61
C MET A 1 21.89 34.20 -38.09
N LYS A 2 22.62 33.26 -37.50
CA LYS A 2 22.06 32.06 -36.84
C LYS A 2 21.83 32.39 -35.36
N PRO A 3 20.70 32.01 -34.74
CA PRO A 3 20.51 32.22 -33.31
C PRO A 3 21.28 31.16 -32.51
N THR A 4 21.98 31.63 -31.49
CA THR A 4 22.67 30.81 -30.48
C THR A 4 21.64 30.31 -29.45
N PRO A 5 21.69 29.05 -28.98
CA PRO A 5 20.83 28.60 -27.89
C PRO A 5 21.34 29.13 -26.55
N ALA A 6 20.42 29.62 -25.73
CA ALA A 6 20.68 30.09 -24.38
C ALA A 6 20.86 28.90 -23.43
N LEU A 7 21.98 28.92 -22.69
CA LEU A 7 22.33 27.97 -21.65
C LEU A 7 21.50 28.31 -20.39
N SER A 8 20.55 27.45 -20.02
CA SER A 8 19.79 27.60 -18.78
C SER A 8 20.53 26.88 -17.65
N LEU A 9 21.02 27.65 -16.68
CA LEU A 9 21.75 27.17 -15.51
C LEU A 9 20.73 26.77 -14.44
N ALA A 10 20.46 25.47 -14.29
CA ALA A 10 19.62 24.96 -13.20
C ALA A 10 20.43 24.90 -11.90
N LEU A 11 20.07 25.76 -10.96
CA LEU A 11 20.62 25.83 -9.60
C LEU A 11 19.96 24.73 -8.76
N TRP A 12 20.68 23.66 -8.45
CA TRP A 12 20.22 22.61 -7.55
C TRP A 12 20.48 23.04 -6.10
N THR A 13 19.40 23.26 -5.35
CA THR A 13 19.45 23.49 -3.91
C THR A 13 19.52 22.15 -3.20
N LEU A 14 20.67 21.87 -2.59
CA LEU A 14 20.91 20.69 -1.76
C LEU A 14 20.23 20.90 -0.39
N VAL A 15 19.18 20.13 -0.08
CA VAL A 15 18.59 20.07 1.27
C VAL A 15 19.22 18.89 2.00
N ALA A 16 20.09 19.18 2.97
CA ALA A 16 20.67 18.18 3.86
C ALA A 16 19.68 17.88 4.99
N ILE A 17 19.19 16.64 5.07
CA ILE A 17 18.43 16.15 6.23
C ILE A 17 19.41 15.51 7.20
N VAL A 18 19.49 16.11 8.39
CA VAL A 18 20.24 15.60 9.54
C VAL A 18 19.46 14.43 10.14
N GLY A 19 20.00 13.22 10.01
CA GLY A 19 19.51 12.06 10.74
C GLY A 19 20.01 12.09 12.18
N CYS A 20 19.08 12.16 13.14
CA CYS A 20 19.39 11.93 14.55
C CYS A 20 19.69 10.44 14.76
N LYS A 21 20.86 10.17 15.33
CA LYS A 21 21.32 8.86 15.76
C LYS A 21 20.62 8.50 17.08
N SER A 22 19.97 7.34 17.13
CA SER A 22 19.47 6.75 18.37
C SER A 22 20.65 6.14 19.13
N ASP A 23 20.90 6.63 20.35
CA ASP A 23 21.85 6.00 21.26
C ASP A 23 21.15 4.85 21.99
N ASP A 24 21.55 3.62 21.65
CA ASP A 24 21.31 2.44 22.46
C ASP A 24 22.09 2.54 23.77
N THR A 25 21.43 2.37 24.90
CA THR A 25 22.09 2.00 26.16
C THR A 25 21.35 0.82 26.77
N PRO A 26 22.01 -0.35 26.93
CA PRO A 26 21.49 -1.41 27.76
C PRO A 26 21.95 -1.18 29.21
N THR A 27 21.01 -1.15 30.14
CA THR A 27 21.31 -1.33 31.57
C THR A 27 20.57 -2.55 32.07
N ASP A 28 21.33 -3.63 32.22
CA ASP A 28 21.06 -4.69 33.19
C ASP A 28 21.05 -4.06 34.58
N ASP A 29 20.03 -4.39 35.39
CA ASP A 29 20.18 -4.40 36.84
C ASP A 29 19.26 -5.48 37.43
N GLU A 30 19.92 -6.48 38.01
CA GLU A 30 19.34 -7.43 38.96
C GLU A 30 18.82 -6.70 40.20
N VAL A 31 17.59 -6.99 40.62
CA VAL A 31 17.22 -6.91 42.04
C VAL A 31 16.39 -8.12 42.42
N ALA A 32 16.99 -8.97 43.26
CA ALA A 32 16.34 -10.05 43.98
C ALA A 32 15.57 -9.53 45.23
N GLY A 33 14.47 -10.20 45.58
CA GLY A 33 14.06 -10.34 46.99
C GLY A 33 12.56 -10.20 47.30
N THR A 34 11.93 -11.35 47.59
CA THR A 34 10.95 -11.65 48.69
C THR A 34 9.66 -10.80 48.81
N THR A 35 8.45 -11.30 49.14
CA THR A 35 8.01 -12.30 50.13
C THR A 35 6.51 -12.56 49.92
N ASP A 36 6.03 -13.67 50.48
CA ASP A 36 4.65 -14.17 50.58
C ASP A 36 3.55 -13.15 50.91
N GLY A 37 2.35 -13.43 50.43
CA GLY A 37 1.12 -12.77 50.85
C GLY A 37 -0.12 -13.36 50.17
N ALA A 38 -0.68 -14.40 50.80
CA ALA A 38 -1.99 -14.95 50.46
C ALA A 38 -3.10 -13.91 50.70
N ASP A 39 -4.02 -13.78 49.75
CA ASP A 39 -5.43 -13.55 50.06
C ASP A 39 -6.31 -13.99 48.88
N ALA A 40 -7.05 -15.06 49.14
CA ALA A 40 -8.10 -15.56 48.25
C ALA A 40 -9.32 -14.63 48.40
N ASN A 41 -9.52 -13.76 47.41
CA ASN A 41 -10.77 -13.03 47.25
C ASN A 41 -11.43 -13.44 45.94
N THR A 42 -12.19 -14.54 45.98
CA THR A 42 -13.17 -14.92 44.97
C THR A 42 -14.34 -13.95 45.01
N GLY A 43 -14.11 -12.76 44.47
CA GLY A 43 -15.17 -11.83 44.06
C GLY A 43 -15.64 -12.24 42.68
N GLU A 44 -16.77 -12.94 42.62
CA GLU A 44 -17.51 -13.22 41.40
C GLU A 44 -18.06 -11.89 40.86
N THR A 45 -17.23 -11.19 40.09
CA THR A 45 -17.65 -10.01 39.35
C THR A 45 -18.54 -10.50 38.22
N ALA A 46 -19.86 -10.35 38.40
CA ALA A 46 -20.84 -10.53 37.34
C ALA A 46 -20.46 -9.59 36.18
N VAL A 47 -19.80 -10.16 35.18
CA VAL A 47 -19.60 -9.51 33.88
C VAL A 47 -20.99 -9.40 33.29
N GLY A 48 -21.59 -8.22 33.42
CA GLY A 48 -22.84 -7.92 32.75
C GLY A 48 -22.59 -8.05 31.26
N GLU A 49 -23.11 -9.12 30.66
CA GLU A 49 -23.26 -9.26 29.22
C GLU A 49 -24.13 -8.10 28.73
N THR A 50 -23.47 -6.99 28.37
CA THR A 50 -24.08 -5.99 27.52
C THR A 50 -24.30 -6.66 26.18
N ASN A 51 -25.51 -7.21 25.99
CA ASN A 51 -26.07 -7.61 24.71
C ASN A 51 -26.27 -6.36 23.82
N GLY A 52 -25.19 -5.64 23.53
CA GLY A 52 -25.16 -4.65 22.48
C GLY A 52 -25.24 -5.39 21.16
N THR A 53 -26.20 -5.03 20.32
CA THR A 53 -26.23 -5.46 18.93
C THR A 53 -24.84 -5.19 18.32
N PRO A 54 -24.23 -6.15 17.62
CA PRO A 54 -22.98 -5.91 16.91
C PRO A 54 -23.10 -4.64 16.08
N GLN A 55 -22.20 -3.69 16.30
CA GLN A 55 -22.15 -2.49 15.49
C GLN A 55 -21.62 -2.89 14.11
N GLU A 56 -22.44 -2.69 13.08
CA GLU A 56 -22.06 -2.91 11.69
C GLU A 56 -20.89 -1.98 11.32
N VAL A 57 -19.89 -2.52 10.63
CA VAL A 57 -18.74 -1.73 10.18
C VAL A 57 -19.13 -0.93 8.94
N GLU A 58 -19.11 0.39 9.05
CA GLU A 58 -19.48 1.28 7.95
C GLU A 58 -18.47 1.25 6.80
N GLY A 59 -18.97 1.41 5.56
CA GLY A 59 -18.16 1.61 4.36
C GLY A 59 -17.59 0.34 3.71
N LEU A 60 -17.89 -0.86 4.24
CA LEU A 60 -17.39 -2.14 3.71
C LEU A 60 -17.73 -2.38 2.24
N GLU A 61 -18.78 -1.75 1.71
CA GLU A 61 -19.14 -1.83 0.29
C GLU A 61 -18.01 -1.35 -0.64
N LEU A 62 -17.10 -0.47 -0.16
CA LEU A 62 -15.94 -0.03 -0.91
C LEU A 62 -15.06 -1.20 -1.36
N MET A 63 -14.85 -2.20 -0.50
CA MET A 63 -13.98 -3.35 -0.82
C MET A 63 -14.53 -4.15 -2.00
N THR A 64 -15.85 -4.31 -2.06
CA THR A 64 -16.52 -4.93 -3.20
C THR A 64 -16.39 -4.07 -4.46
N ARG A 65 -16.58 -2.75 -4.34
CA ARG A 65 -16.49 -1.85 -5.49
C ARG A 65 -15.07 -1.73 -6.04
N LEU A 66 -14.02 -1.81 -5.20
CA LEU A 66 -12.63 -1.69 -5.66
C LEU A 66 -12.07 -2.98 -6.29
N ALA A 67 -12.67 -4.15 -6.06
CA ALA A 67 -12.13 -5.42 -6.55
C ALA A 67 -11.99 -5.44 -8.09
N GLY A 68 -10.75 -5.36 -8.57
CA GLY A 68 -10.50 -5.05 -9.97
C GLY A 68 -9.04 -4.80 -10.31
N LEU A 69 -8.71 -4.93 -11.58
CA LEU A 69 -7.53 -4.29 -12.16
C LEU A 69 -7.91 -2.88 -12.61
N TRP A 70 -7.18 -1.90 -12.11
CA TRP A 70 -7.33 -0.49 -12.44
C TRP A 70 -6.06 0.05 -13.04
N THR A 71 -6.19 0.92 -14.03
CA THR A 71 -5.05 1.56 -14.71
C THR A 71 -5.31 3.04 -14.90
N GLY A 72 -4.27 3.85 -14.79
CA GLY A 72 -4.36 5.26 -15.10
C GLY A 72 -3.12 6.04 -14.68
N PRO A 73 -2.99 7.30 -15.11
CA PRO A 73 -1.87 8.13 -14.73
C PRO A 73 -1.94 8.53 -13.26
N ALA A 74 -0.90 8.23 -12.49
CA ALA A 74 -0.69 8.81 -11.17
C ALA A 74 0.19 10.04 -11.29
N THR A 75 -0.35 11.19 -10.90
CA THR A 75 0.28 12.51 -11.02
C THR A 75 0.48 13.13 -9.64
N MET A 76 1.19 14.27 -9.60
CA MET A 76 1.45 15.03 -8.38
C MET A 76 2.17 14.23 -7.28
N THR A 77 2.87 13.16 -7.65
CA THR A 77 3.66 12.38 -6.69
C THR A 77 5.02 13.04 -6.47
N PRO A 78 5.59 12.97 -5.26
CA PRO A 78 6.96 13.42 -5.02
C PRO A 78 8.06 12.68 -5.82
N LEU A 79 7.74 11.56 -6.45
CA LEU A 79 8.65 10.79 -7.30
C LEU A 79 8.48 11.08 -8.81
N GLY A 80 7.53 11.97 -9.17
CA GLY A 80 7.19 12.28 -10.55
C GLY A 80 5.82 11.74 -10.95
N GLU A 81 5.63 11.55 -12.25
CA GLU A 81 4.39 11.00 -12.81
C GLU A 81 4.61 9.53 -13.20
N PHE A 82 3.64 8.68 -12.90
CA PHE A 82 3.64 7.26 -13.27
C PHE A 82 2.50 7.02 -14.26
N THR A 83 2.84 6.79 -15.53
CA THR A 83 1.84 6.59 -16.60
C THR A 83 2.17 5.34 -17.43
N PRO A 84 1.42 4.23 -17.26
CA PRO A 84 0.35 4.02 -16.27
C PRO A 84 0.87 3.62 -14.89
N MET A 85 0.08 3.86 -13.84
CA MET A 85 0.15 3.13 -12.58
C MET A 85 -0.99 2.11 -12.55
N ASN A 86 -0.62 0.83 -12.38
CA ASN A 86 -1.59 -0.27 -12.32
C ASN A 86 -1.78 -0.71 -10.87
N MET A 87 -3.04 -0.96 -10.50
CA MET A 87 -3.41 -1.52 -9.21
C MET A 87 -4.38 -2.68 -9.43
N ASP A 88 -3.91 -3.90 -9.13
CA ASP A 88 -4.75 -5.09 -9.09
C ASP A 88 -5.19 -5.30 -7.64
N LEU A 89 -6.44 -4.96 -7.34
CA LEU A 89 -7.05 -5.08 -6.02
C LEU A 89 -7.78 -6.42 -5.94
N ARG A 90 -7.24 -7.35 -5.15
CA ARG A 90 -7.81 -8.69 -4.93
C ARG A 90 -7.69 -9.11 -3.46
N PRO A 91 -8.48 -10.09 -3.02
CA PRO A 91 -8.29 -10.69 -1.70
C PRO A 91 -6.86 -11.22 -1.54
N ALA A 92 -6.21 -10.85 -0.45
CA ALA A 92 -5.01 -11.52 0.02
C ALA A 92 -5.35 -12.69 0.96
N ASP A 93 -6.46 -12.57 1.68
CA ASP A 93 -7.08 -13.57 2.55
C ASP A 93 -8.60 -13.29 2.63
N ASP A 94 -9.31 -13.94 3.56
CA ASP A 94 -10.77 -13.82 3.69
C ASP A 94 -11.26 -12.46 4.21
N TRP A 95 -10.35 -11.58 4.65
CA TRP A 95 -10.68 -10.28 5.28
C TRP A 95 -10.00 -9.08 4.63
N THR A 96 -8.95 -9.28 3.85
CA THR A 96 -8.09 -8.19 3.35
C THR A 96 -8.14 -8.07 1.85
N LEU A 97 -8.63 -6.94 1.34
CA LEU A 97 -8.42 -6.54 -0.05
C LEU A 97 -7.05 -5.89 -0.16
N PHE A 98 -6.19 -6.40 -1.03
CA PHE A 98 -4.81 -5.96 -1.15
C PHE A 98 -4.47 -5.59 -2.59
N SER A 99 -3.55 -4.65 -2.74
CA SER A 99 -2.88 -4.37 -3.99
C SER A 99 -1.45 -3.92 -3.75
N ARG A 100 -0.60 -4.19 -4.75
CA ARG A 100 0.76 -3.68 -4.81
C ARG A 100 1.05 -3.13 -6.19
N ALA A 101 1.58 -1.91 -6.23
CA ALA A 101 2.15 -1.29 -7.42
C ALA A 101 3.66 -1.13 -7.20
N ASP A 102 4.50 -1.60 -8.12
CA ASP A 102 5.93 -1.24 -8.11
C ASP A 102 6.11 -0.02 -8.99
N LEU A 103 6.72 1.02 -8.43
CA LEU A 103 6.93 2.30 -9.10
C LEU A 103 8.26 2.29 -9.86
N ASP A 104 9.29 1.69 -9.24
CA ASP A 104 10.60 1.44 -9.80
C ASP A 104 11.27 0.28 -9.01
N ALA A 105 12.60 0.11 -9.17
CA ALA A 105 13.35 -0.95 -8.50
C ALA A 105 13.40 -0.82 -6.96
N ASP A 106 13.29 0.40 -6.42
CA ASP A 106 13.45 0.71 -5.00
C ASP A 106 12.12 1.13 -4.34
N ASN A 107 11.09 1.43 -5.13
CA ASN A 107 9.84 1.99 -4.67
C ASN A 107 8.63 1.14 -5.06
N SER A 108 7.74 0.96 -4.10
CA SER A 108 6.49 0.22 -4.26
C SER A 108 5.42 0.81 -3.37
N LEU A 109 4.17 0.81 -3.80
CA LEU A 109 3.04 1.12 -2.94
C LEU A 109 2.28 -0.16 -2.59
N ARG A 110 1.83 -0.26 -1.34
CA ARG A 110 0.95 -1.33 -0.85
C ARG A 110 -0.33 -0.70 -0.35
N PHE A 111 -1.45 -1.16 -0.88
CA PHE A 111 -2.78 -0.72 -0.47
C PHE A 111 -3.46 -1.93 0.14
N ALA A 112 -3.94 -1.79 1.38
CA ALA A 112 -4.78 -2.80 2.00
C ALA A 112 -6.04 -2.17 2.60
N PHE A 113 -7.15 -2.86 2.42
CA PHE A 113 -8.44 -2.56 3.06
C PHE A 113 -8.85 -3.75 3.91
N LEU A 114 -9.07 -3.49 5.20
CA LEU A 114 -9.37 -4.49 6.21
C LEU A 114 -10.10 -3.83 7.38
N ILE A 115 -10.63 -4.65 8.29
CA ILE A 115 -11.22 -4.19 9.54
C ILE A 115 -10.14 -4.23 10.63
N GLU A 116 -9.96 -3.14 11.38
CA GLU A 116 -9.16 -3.11 12.59
C GLU A 116 -9.96 -2.48 13.74
N THR A 117 -9.53 -2.69 14.99
CA THR A 117 -10.17 -2.14 16.18
C THR A 117 -9.43 -0.91 16.67
N PHE A 118 -10.13 0.24 16.72
CA PHE A 118 -9.64 1.48 17.32
C PHE A 118 -10.61 1.97 18.39
N GLY A 119 -10.09 2.31 19.57
CA GLY A 119 -10.93 2.84 20.66
C GLY A 119 -12.08 1.91 21.09
N GLY A 120 -11.95 0.61 20.84
CA GLY A 120 -12.97 -0.40 21.15
C GLY A 120 -14.04 -0.61 20.08
N ALA A 121 -13.95 0.05 18.92
CA ALA A 121 -14.84 -0.15 17.78
C ALA A 121 -14.09 -0.73 16.59
N ASN A 122 -14.75 -1.62 15.84
CA ASN A 122 -14.25 -2.11 14.56
C ASN A 122 -14.54 -1.06 13.48
N GLU A 123 -13.52 -0.68 12.73
CA GLU A 123 -13.60 0.34 11.70
C GLU A 123 -12.96 -0.19 10.41
N LEU A 124 -13.49 0.21 9.25
CA LEU A 124 -12.81 -0.01 7.98
C LEU A 124 -11.53 0.85 7.93
N VAL A 125 -10.42 0.20 7.65
CA VAL A 125 -9.09 0.79 7.53
C VAL A 125 -8.64 0.79 6.09
N TYR A 126 -8.08 1.92 5.65
CA TYR A 126 -7.17 1.97 4.52
C TYR A 126 -5.74 2.04 5.05
N ARG A 127 -4.93 1.05 4.67
CA ARG A 127 -3.51 0.98 5.02
C ARG A 127 -2.67 1.24 3.78
N ASN A 128 -1.84 2.27 3.86
CA ASN A 128 -0.89 2.65 2.84
C ASN A 128 0.52 2.30 3.32
N GLY A 129 1.17 1.36 2.64
CA GLY A 129 2.54 0.99 2.94
C GLY A 129 3.40 0.87 1.70
N GLY A 130 4.55 0.22 1.84
CA GLY A 130 5.50 0.05 0.74
C GLY A 130 6.67 1.02 0.85
N TYR A 131 7.67 0.85 -0.03
CA TYR A 131 8.82 1.74 -0.09
C TYR A 131 8.49 2.98 -0.91
N PHE A 132 8.71 4.14 -0.33
CA PHE A 132 8.54 5.41 -1.04
C PHE A 132 9.70 6.33 -0.70
N GLN A 133 10.42 6.78 -1.74
CA GLN A 133 11.72 7.45 -1.61
C GLN A 133 12.74 6.61 -0.82
N GLY A 134 12.74 5.29 -1.04
CA GLY A 134 13.63 4.34 -0.35
C GLY A 134 13.31 4.14 1.14
N VAL A 135 12.23 4.73 1.65
CA VAL A 135 11.81 4.57 3.05
C VAL A 135 10.59 3.66 3.12
N MET A 136 10.68 2.62 3.94
CA MET A 136 9.53 1.77 4.25
C MET A 136 8.49 2.59 5.02
N ARG A 137 7.31 2.74 4.42
CA ARG A 137 6.14 3.35 5.06
C ARG A 137 5.12 2.28 5.43
N ASP A 138 4.40 2.53 6.51
CA ASP A 138 3.26 1.74 6.94
C ASP A 138 2.31 2.64 7.74
N SER A 139 1.43 3.33 7.01
CA SER A 139 0.48 4.27 7.55
C SER A 139 -0.90 3.65 7.60
N ARG A 140 -1.58 3.82 8.72
CA ARG A 140 -2.98 3.39 8.91
C ARG A 140 -3.88 4.60 8.96
N THR A 141 -5.01 4.46 8.27
CA THR A 141 -6.04 5.48 8.20
C THR A 141 -7.39 4.82 8.42
N LYS A 142 -8.28 5.50 9.13
CA LYS A 142 -9.63 5.03 9.39
C LYS A 142 -10.65 5.83 8.59
N LEU A 143 -11.76 5.20 8.26
CA LEU A 143 -12.89 5.88 7.61
C LEU A 143 -13.44 6.98 8.53
N VAL A 144 -13.57 8.20 8.01
CA VAL A 144 -14.14 9.35 8.76
C VAL A 144 -15.39 9.92 8.11
N GLU A 145 -15.61 9.62 6.84
CA GLU A 145 -16.74 10.13 6.06
C GLU A 145 -16.95 9.22 4.85
N HIS A 146 -18.19 8.84 4.56
CA HIS A 146 -18.53 8.20 3.30
C HIS A 146 -19.93 8.56 2.80
N THR A 147 -20.10 8.41 1.49
CA THR A 147 -21.38 8.42 0.76
C THR A 147 -21.35 7.24 -0.22
N PRO A 148 -22.43 6.95 -0.98
CA PRO A 148 -22.42 5.82 -1.91
C PRO A 148 -21.28 5.80 -2.93
N ASN A 149 -20.65 6.94 -3.23
CA ASN A 149 -19.60 7.10 -4.25
C ASN A 149 -18.31 7.76 -3.71
N TYR A 150 -18.20 7.96 -2.40
CA TYR A 150 -17.07 8.68 -1.81
C TYR A 150 -16.69 8.08 -0.47
N TRP A 151 -15.40 7.87 -0.24
CA TRP A 151 -14.84 7.42 1.05
C TRP A 151 -13.62 8.26 1.38
N ARG A 152 -13.58 8.78 2.59
CA ARG A 152 -12.47 9.56 3.11
C ARG A 152 -11.87 8.86 4.32
N PHE A 153 -10.57 8.65 4.24
CA PHE A 153 -9.79 8.06 5.29
C PHE A 153 -8.78 9.06 5.85
N CYS A 154 -8.67 9.12 7.17
CA CYS A 154 -7.70 9.98 7.84
C CYS A 154 -6.79 9.18 8.77
N SER A 155 -5.58 9.67 9.01
CA SER A 155 -4.61 8.97 9.84
C SER A 155 -5.17 8.63 11.23
N THR A 156 -4.86 7.43 11.71
CA THR A 156 -5.26 6.99 13.07
C THR A 156 -4.37 7.56 14.17
N ASN A 157 -3.26 8.21 13.80
CA ASN A 157 -2.38 8.88 14.76
C ASN A 157 -2.97 10.23 15.23
N ALA A 158 -2.32 10.86 16.21
CA ALA A 158 -2.82 12.07 16.87
C ALA A 158 -3.08 13.26 15.92
N SER A 159 -2.54 13.22 14.70
CA SER A 159 -2.69 14.28 13.70
C SER A 159 -3.92 14.12 12.80
N SER A 160 -4.67 13.01 12.88
CA SER A 160 -5.93 12.81 12.13
C SER A 160 -5.77 13.15 10.63
N CYS A 161 -6.73 13.89 10.05
CA CYS A 161 -6.71 14.37 8.67
C CYS A 161 -5.63 15.41 8.37
N ASP A 162 -4.97 15.99 9.40
CA ASP A 162 -3.88 16.94 9.20
C ASP A 162 -2.60 16.23 8.75
N TYR A 163 -2.48 14.91 8.96
CA TYR A 163 -1.33 14.15 8.47
C TYR A 163 -1.58 13.46 7.13
N ILE A 164 -2.55 12.55 7.07
CA ILE A 164 -2.96 11.87 5.82
C ILE A 164 -4.46 12.04 5.67
N ASP A 165 -4.88 12.51 4.49
CA ASP A 165 -6.26 12.64 4.05
C ASP A 165 -6.37 11.97 2.68
N ALA A 166 -6.82 10.72 2.67
CA ALA A 166 -6.93 9.89 1.49
C ALA A 166 -8.39 9.76 1.07
N ARG A 167 -8.68 10.07 -0.18
CA ARG A 167 -10.05 10.17 -0.70
C ARG A 167 -10.20 9.26 -1.90
N PHE A 168 -11.22 8.42 -1.86
CA PHE A 168 -11.62 7.54 -2.96
C PHE A 168 -12.97 8.02 -3.47
N THR A 169 -13.04 8.42 -4.73
CA THR A 169 -14.28 8.82 -5.41
C THR A 169 -14.52 7.90 -6.58
N LEU A 170 -15.62 7.14 -6.56
CA LEU A 170 -16.06 6.33 -7.68
C LEU A 170 -17.10 7.13 -8.45
N GLU A 171 -16.73 7.67 -9.61
CA GLU A 171 -17.67 8.39 -10.48
C GLU A 171 -18.73 7.43 -11.01
N ASP A 172 -18.30 6.22 -11.33
CA ASP A 172 -19.12 5.04 -11.62
C ASP A 172 -18.31 3.76 -11.30
N ASP A 173 -18.80 2.59 -11.72
CA ASP A 173 -18.11 1.33 -11.45
C ASP A 173 -16.84 1.13 -12.30
N SER A 174 -16.60 1.96 -13.30
CA SER A 174 -15.43 1.93 -14.18
C SER A 174 -14.44 3.07 -13.98
N HIS A 175 -14.77 4.11 -13.22
CA HIS A 175 -13.91 5.29 -13.04
C HIS A 175 -13.69 5.61 -11.56
N LEU A 176 -12.42 5.61 -11.16
CA LEU A 176 -11.97 5.89 -9.79
C LEU A 176 -11.04 7.10 -9.78
N VAL A 177 -11.28 8.04 -8.87
CA VAL A 177 -10.32 9.08 -8.49
C VAL A 177 -9.81 8.77 -7.09
N PHE A 178 -8.50 8.60 -6.97
CA PHE A 178 -7.79 8.50 -5.71
C PHE A 178 -6.95 9.75 -5.49
N ASP A 179 -7.30 10.50 -4.46
CA ASP A 179 -6.76 11.83 -4.17
C ASP A 179 -6.23 11.86 -2.74
N VAL A 180 -4.92 12.08 -2.59
CA VAL A 180 -4.23 12.02 -1.30
C VAL A 180 -3.51 13.31 -1.00
N PHE A 181 -3.78 13.83 0.20
CA PHE A 181 -3.01 14.91 0.80
C PHE A 181 -2.18 14.39 1.97
N VAL A 182 -0.94 14.84 2.05
CA VAL A 182 -0.07 14.64 3.21
C VAL A 182 0.31 16.00 3.76
N GLN A 183 -0.02 16.27 5.03
CA GLN A 183 0.19 17.57 5.67
C GLN A 183 -0.42 18.74 4.86
N GLY A 184 -1.61 18.50 4.31
CA GLY A 184 -2.35 19.45 3.48
C GLY A 184 -1.74 19.71 2.09
N GLN A 185 -0.66 19.02 1.71
CA GLN A 185 -0.06 19.10 0.39
C GLN A 185 -0.48 17.92 -0.48
N GLN A 186 -0.77 18.17 -1.76
CA GLN A 186 -1.06 17.11 -2.72
C GLN A 186 0.10 16.12 -2.78
N HIS A 187 -0.20 14.83 -2.62
CA HIS A 187 0.80 13.77 -2.58
C HIS A 187 0.59 12.69 -3.64
N VAL A 188 -0.66 12.40 -4.00
CA VAL A 188 -1.02 11.53 -5.13
C VAL A 188 -2.32 12.04 -5.71
N TYR A 189 -2.41 12.17 -7.02
CA TYR A 189 -3.67 12.32 -7.75
C TYR A 189 -3.71 11.29 -8.87
N TRP A 190 -4.53 10.25 -8.69
CA TRP A 190 -4.62 9.12 -9.60
C TRP A 190 -6.05 8.99 -10.13
N VAL A 191 -6.20 9.16 -11.44
CA VAL A 191 -7.46 8.96 -12.16
C VAL A 191 -7.34 7.64 -12.90
N ALA A 192 -8.18 6.68 -12.55
CA ALA A 192 -8.06 5.30 -12.97
C ALA A 192 -9.33 4.79 -13.64
N GLU A 193 -9.15 3.99 -14.68
CA GLU A 193 -10.20 3.24 -15.35
C GLU A 193 -10.09 1.77 -14.94
N ARG A 194 -11.24 1.12 -14.73
CA ARG A 194 -11.30 -0.32 -14.48
C ARG A 194 -11.08 -1.06 -15.78
N VAL A 195 -10.04 -1.86 -15.81
CA VAL A 195 -9.70 -2.77 -16.90
C VAL A 195 -10.45 -4.09 -16.75
N GLU A 196 -10.47 -4.63 -15.52
CA GLU A 196 -11.05 -5.93 -15.24
C GLU A 196 -11.71 -5.92 -13.86
N THR A 197 -12.85 -6.59 -13.71
CA THR A 197 -13.43 -6.87 -12.39
C THR A 197 -12.86 -8.16 -11.84
N ARG A 198 -12.47 -8.16 -10.56
CA ARG A 198 -11.93 -9.35 -9.90
C ARG A 198 -13.01 -10.01 -9.04
N PRO A 199 -13.18 -11.35 -9.10
CA PRO A 199 -14.14 -12.02 -8.25
C PRO A 199 -13.71 -11.92 -6.78
N LEU A 200 -14.69 -11.80 -5.90
CA LEU A 200 -14.50 -11.87 -4.45
C LEU A 200 -15.20 -13.13 -3.90
N PRO A 201 -14.68 -13.72 -2.81
CA PRO A 201 -15.47 -14.59 -1.94
C PRO A 201 -16.81 -13.93 -1.58
N GLN A 202 -17.83 -14.75 -1.29
CA GLN A 202 -19.14 -14.23 -0.91
C GLN A 202 -19.58 -14.89 0.40
N PRO A 203 -19.77 -14.11 1.49
CA PRO A 203 -19.54 -12.67 1.61
C PRO A 203 -18.04 -12.28 1.57
N PHE A 204 -17.74 -11.00 1.35
CA PHE A 204 -16.38 -10.44 1.53
C PHE A 204 -16.44 -9.02 2.15
N PRO A 205 -15.73 -8.76 3.26
CA PRO A 205 -15.00 -9.74 4.07
C PRO A 205 -15.95 -10.86 4.59
N VAL A 206 -15.38 -12.01 4.98
CA VAL A 206 -16.20 -13.17 5.39
C VAL A 206 -17.07 -12.89 6.62
N ASP A 207 -16.60 -11.99 7.49
CA ASP A 207 -17.30 -11.42 8.63
C ASP A 207 -16.66 -10.09 9.07
N ASP A 208 -17.21 -9.46 10.12
CA ASP A 208 -16.72 -8.18 10.65
C ASP A 208 -15.56 -8.34 11.65
N HIS A 209 -14.85 -9.48 11.60
CA HIS A 209 -13.75 -9.75 12.53
C HIS A 209 -12.57 -8.81 12.29
N SER A 210 -12.16 -8.14 13.36
CA SER A 210 -10.99 -7.26 13.36
C SER A 210 -9.69 -8.03 13.18
N GLN A 211 -8.84 -7.54 12.29
CA GLN A 211 -7.54 -8.13 12.00
C GLN A 211 -6.42 -7.56 12.89
N GLY A 212 -6.73 -6.69 13.85
CA GLY A 212 -5.77 -6.20 14.84
C GLY A 212 -6.09 -4.82 15.40
N MET A 213 -5.13 -4.26 16.14
CA MET A 213 -5.20 -2.93 16.76
C MET A 213 -4.07 -2.02 16.25
N GLY A 214 -3.98 -1.79 14.94
CA GLY A 214 -3.00 -0.85 14.39
C GLY A 214 -1.56 -1.37 14.22
N GLU A 215 -1.26 -2.61 14.61
CA GLU A 215 0.10 -3.18 14.52
C GLU A 215 0.17 -4.50 13.76
N ALA A 216 -0.96 -4.98 13.22
CA ALA A 216 -0.99 -6.23 12.47
C ALA A 216 -0.07 -6.16 11.24
N PRO A 217 0.73 -7.20 10.94
CA PRO A 217 1.52 -7.23 9.71
C PRO A 217 0.60 -7.22 8.48
N PHE A 218 1.15 -6.90 7.30
CA PHE A 218 0.40 -7.19 6.06
C PHE A 218 0.20 -8.71 5.94
N PRO A 219 -0.88 -9.17 5.27
CA PRO A 219 -1.04 -10.58 4.98
C PRO A 219 0.21 -11.15 4.30
N THR A 220 0.59 -12.37 4.70
CA THR A 220 1.69 -13.08 4.03
C THR A 220 1.22 -13.50 2.65
N MET A 221 1.97 -13.13 1.62
CA MET A 221 1.63 -13.42 0.22
C MET A 221 2.82 -14.05 -0.52
N PRO A 222 2.57 -14.86 -1.57
CA PRO A 222 3.63 -15.46 -2.37
C PRO A 222 4.61 -14.46 -2.99
N THR A 223 5.83 -14.92 -3.23
CA THR A 223 6.85 -14.23 -4.04
C THR A 223 7.14 -15.07 -5.28
N LEU A 224 7.35 -14.42 -6.43
CA LEU A 224 7.82 -15.03 -7.67
C LEU A 224 9.24 -14.54 -7.97
N ALA A 225 10.16 -15.47 -8.12
CA ALA A 225 11.47 -15.20 -8.71
C ALA A 225 11.42 -15.54 -10.20
N ALA A 226 11.74 -14.57 -11.05
CA ALA A 226 11.79 -14.74 -12.49
C ALA A 226 13.22 -14.51 -13.00
N THR A 227 13.70 -15.41 -13.86
CA THR A 227 14.98 -15.25 -14.56
C THR A 227 14.72 -15.07 -16.04
N VAL A 228 15.15 -13.93 -16.57
CA VAL A 228 15.13 -13.64 -18.01
C VAL A 228 16.53 -13.89 -18.54
N SER A 229 16.65 -14.68 -19.61
CA SER A 229 17.93 -14.99 -20.23
C SER A 229 17.90 -14.75 -21.73
N TRP A 230 19.03 -14.36 -22.29
CA TRP A 230 19.21 -14.11 -23.72
C TRP A 230 20.54 -14.69 -24.19
N GLN A 231 20.70 -14.86 -25.51
CA GLN A 231 21.84 -15.62 -26.07
C GLN A 231 23.13 -14.81 -26.11
N ASP A 232 23.08 -13.57 -26.60
CA ASP A 232 24.27 -12.75 -26.82
C ASP A 232 24.49 -11.76 -25.67
N PRO A 233 25.71 -11.66 -25.10
CA PRO A 233 26.01 -10.69 -24.05
C PRO A 233 25.63 -9.25 -24.45
N LEU A 234 25.06 -8.49 -23.52
CA LEU A 234 24.70 -7.08 -23.78
C LEU A 234 25.94 -6.25 -24.13
N ALA A 235 25.86 -5.43 -25.18
CA ALA A 235 26.97 -4.55 -25.57
C ALA A 235 27.14 -3.36 -24.59
N GLU A 236 26.05 -2.94 -23.96
CA GLU A 236 25.96 -1.87 -22.96
C GLU A 236 24.91 -2.25 -21.91
N ALA A 237 24.87 -1.55 -20.78
CA ALA A 237 23.83 -1.81 -19.78
C ALA A 237 22.44 -1.53 -20.37
N ALA A 238 21.45 -2.36 -20.03
CA ALA A 238 20.10 -2.24 -20.54
C ALA A 238 19.06 -2.62 -19.48
N ASP A 239 17.91 -1.97 -19.53
CA ASP A 239 16.79 -2.28 -18.64
C ASP A 239 16.01 -3.50 -19.12
N VAL A 240 15.80 -4.44 -18.21
CA VAL A 240 14.99 -5.63 -18.41
C VAL A 240 13.68 -5.44 -17.67
N TRP A 241 12.59 -5.43 -18.43
CA TRP A 241 11.23 -5.32 -17.91
C TRP A 241 10.55 -6.68 -17.91
N ILE A 242 9.86 -7.00 -16.82
CA ILE A 242 8.88 -8.09 -16.77
C ILE A 242 7.51 -7.49 -16.49
N LEU A 243 6.53 -7.87 -17.30
CA LEU A 243 5.13 -7.52 -17.12
C LEU A 243 4.37 -8.79 -16.69
N LEU A 244 3.64 -8.73 -15.59
CA LEU A 244 2.79 -9.81 -15.12
C LEU A 244 1.38 -9.61 -15.66
N SER A 245 0.95 -10.51 -16.53
CA SER A 245 -0.41 -10.54 -17.07
C SER A 245 -0.95 -11.96 -17.04
N THR A 246 -2.27 -12.08 -16.91
CA THR A 246 -3.01 -13.33 -17.11
C THR A 246 -3.37 -13.57 -18.58
N GLN A 247 -3.06 -12.61 -19.45
CA GLN A 247 -3.29 -12.68 -20.89
C GLN A 247 -1.98 -12.87 -21.65
N ASP A 248 -2.07 -13.46 -22.83
CA ASP A 248 -0.93 -13.54 -23.75
C ASP A 248 -0.63 -12.12 -24.28
N CYS A 249 0.39 -11.47 -23.69
CA CYS A 249 0.82 -10.13 -24.08
C CYS A 249 1.76 -10.16 -25.29
N PRO A 250 1.38 -9.56 -26.44
CA PRO A 250 2.35 -9.32 -27.51
C PRO A 250 3.34 -8.22 -27.07
N LEU A 251 4.64 -8.45 -27.26
CA LEU A 251 5.73 -7.48 -26.95
C LEU A 251 5.54 -6.09 -27.56
N MET A 252 4.75 -5.97 -28.63
CA MET A 252 4.53 -4.74 -29.40
C MET A 252 3.08 -4.21 -29.29
N GLY A 253 2.25 -4.80 -28.43
CA GLY A 253 0.87 -4.36 -28.20
C GLY A 253 0.64 -3.90 -26.77
N PHE A 254 -0.36 -3.04 -26.58
CA PHE A 254 -0.86 -2.74 -25.25
C PHE A 254 -1.54 -3.99 -24.70
N CYS A 255 -1.03 -4.55 -23.62
CA CYS A 255 -1.72 -5.57 -22.85
C CYS A 255 -1.98 -5.05 -21.44
N ASP A 256 -3.05 -5.55 -20.86
CA ASP A 256 -3.40 -5.29 -19.49
C ASP A 256 -2.53 -6.16 -18.59
N TYR A 257 -1.59 -5.54 -17.90
CA TYR A 257 -0.73 -6.20 -16.92
C TYR A 257 -1.05 -5.68 -15.52
N SER A 258 -1.06 -6.57 -14.54
CA SER A 258 -1.31 -6.19 -13.14
C SER A 258 -0.11 -5.47 -12.54
N ARG A 259 1.10 -5.90 -12.90
CA ARG A 259 2.36 -5.38 -12.35
C ARG A 259 3.46 -5.39 -13.38
N SER A 260 4.37 -4.44 -13.24
CA SER A 260 5.62 -4.36 -13.99
C SER A 260 6.77 -4.21 -13.00
N LEU A 261 7.91 -4.81 -13.32
CA LEU A 261 9.14 -4.60 -12.58
C LEU A 261 10.30 -4.48 -13.56
N MET A 262 11.27 -3.66 -13.21
CA MET A 262 12.44 -3.37 -14.00
C MET A 262 13.70 -3.66 -13.18
N VAL A 263 14.71 -4.20 -13.84
CA VAL A 263 16.09 -4.23 -13.35
C VAL A 263 17.04 -3.82 -14.46
N THR A 264 18.12 -3.13 -14.12
CA THR A 264 19.20 -2.85 -15.08
C THR A 264 20.17 -4.03 -15.12
N ALA A 265 20.36 -4.61 -16.30
CA ALA A 265 21.36 -5.62 -16.57
C ALA A 265 22.63 -4.96 -17.13
N GLU A 266 23.78 -5.27 -16.56
CA GLU A 266 25.06 -4.67 -16.94
C GLU A 266 25.57 -5.12 -18.32
N ALA A 267 26.47 -4.34 -18.91
CA ALA A 267 27.18 -4.73 -20.12
C ALA A 267 27.88 -6.11 -19.92
N GLY A 268 27.72 -7.01 -20.88
CA GLY A 268 28.22 -8.39 -20.82
C GLY A 268 27.28 -9.38 -20.12
N ALA A 269 26.18 -8.93 -19.50
CA ALA A 269 25.19 -9.84 -18.93
C ALA A 269 24.47 -10.66 -20.01
N THR A 270 24.09 -11.89 -19.66
CA THR A 270 23.26 -12.81 -20.48
C THR A 270 21.95 -13.20 -19.79
N SER A 271 21.73 -12.67 -18.59
CA SER A 271 20.52 -12.88 -17.81
C SER A 271 20.32 -11.78 -16.79
N ALA A 272 19.07 -11.62 -16.37
CA ALA A 272 18.67 -10.83 -15.21
C ALA A 272 17.70 -11.62 -14.33
N GLN A 273 17.75 -11.37 -13.02
CA GLN A 273 16.81 -11.96 -12.06
C GLN A 273 15.98 -10.85 -11.43
N LEU A 274 14.67 -11.09 -11.33
CA LEU A 274 13.71 -10.16 -10.74
C LEU A 274 12.87 -10.91 -9.70
N HIS A 275 12.53 -10.22 -8.62
CA HIS A 275 11.72 -10.75 -7.53
C HIS A 275 10.45 -9.93 -7.37
N PHE A 276 9.31 -10.56 -7.62
CA PHE A 276 8.00 -9.99 -7.39
C PHE A 276 7.47 -10.49 -6.07
N ASP A 277 7.49 -9.65 -5.04
CA ASP A 277 6.88 -9.98 -3.76
C ASP A 277 5.38 -9.72 -3.77
N GLN A 278 4.64 -10.45 -2.96
CA GLN A 278 3.21 -10.24 -2.71
C GLN A 278 2.37 -10.34 -4.00
N ILE A 279 2.56 -11.45 -4.72
CA ILE A 279 1.75 -11.80 -5.87
C ILE A 279 0.43 -12.43 -5.42
N HIS A 280 -0.67 -12.04 -6.06
CA HIS A 280 -1.92 -12.76 -5.94
C HIS A 280 -1.83 -14.12 -6.66
N PRO A 281 -2.16 -15.24 -5.99
CA PRO A 281 -2.12 -16.56 -6.58
C PRO A 281 -3.11 -16.74 -7.74
#